data_AF-A0A9W7C5I9-F1
#
_entry.id   AF-A0A9W7C5I9-F1
#
_cell.length_a   1.000
_cell.length_b   1.000
_cell.length_c   1.000
_cell.angle_alpha   90.00
_cell.angle_beta   90.00
_cell.angle_gamma   90.00
#
_symmetry.space_group_name_H-M   'P 1'
#
loop_
_entity.id
_entity.type
_entity.pdbx_description
1 polymer ?
#
loop_
_entity_poly.entity_id
_entity_poly.type
_entity_poly.pdbx_seq_one_letter_code
_entity_poly.pdbx_strand_id
1 'polypeptide(L)'
;MSRMVSEFHCRWGGVGDNVAQHNVSSFNEFLQRNIIGKAYLGVGDHYSAQVLYMDPDIPVRVLCFENMTAEFDELMTEYGLDVSLQFANHMPHKFSERDFYPSTIALIRETYADDFTLFGYPTGIANTMKEGG
;
A
#
# COMPACT_ATOMS: atom_id res chain seq x y z
N MET A 1 3.52 1.51 2.42
CA MET A 1 4.44 0.37 2.67
C MET A 1 3.68 -0.84 3.20
N SER A 2 2.88 -0.67 4.25
CA SER A 2 1.96 -1.66 4.83
C SER A 2 1.19 -2.51 3.82
N ARG A 3 0.69 -1.93 2.73
CA ARG A 3 0.04 -2.67 1.63
C ARG A 3 0.90 -3.84 1.13
N MET A 4 2.19 -3.65 0.91
CA MET A 4 3.08 -4.71 0.40
C MET A 4 3.21 -5.88 1.39
N VAL A 5 3.18 -5.59 2.69
CA VAL A 5 3.10 -6.63 3.73
C VAL A 5 1.78 -7.39 3.59
N SER A 6 0.67 -6.68 3.44
CA SER A 6 -0.65 -7.31 3.25
C SER A 6 -0.73 -8.15 1.97
N GLU A 7 -0.18 -7.70 0.85
CA GLU A 7 -0.15 -8.48 -0.40
C GLU A 7 0.62 -9.78 -0.23
N PHE A 8 1.77 -9.76 0.46
CA PHE A 8 2.50 -10.99 0.75
C PHE A 8 1.68 -11.99 1.57
N HIS A 9 0.97 -11.52 2.60
CA HIS A 9 0.16 -12.38 3.47
C HIS A 9 -1.19 -12.76 2.85
N CYS A 10 -1.58 -12.14 1.74
CA CYS A 10 -2.85 -12.39 1.08
C CYS A 10 -2.96 -13.85 0.62
N ARG A 11 -4.11 -14.49 0.86
CA ARG A 11 -4.38 -15.87 0.43
C ARG A 11 -4.51 -16.03 -1.08
N TRP A 12 -4.92 -14.97 -1.78
CA TRP A 12 -5.28 -15.03 -3.21
C TRP A 12 -4.11 -14.65 -4.12
N GLY A 13 -3.36 -13.62 -3.74
CA GLY A 13 -2.21 -13.12 -4.53
C GLY A 13 -0.84 -13.29 -3.87
N GLY A 14 -0.83 -13.66 -2.59
CA GLY A 14 0.36 -13.82 -1.77
C GLY A 14 0.66 -15.29 -1.45
N VAL A 15 1.35 -15.50 -0.32
CA VAL A 15 1.70 -16.85 0.17
C VAL A 15 0.64 -17.45 1.10
N GLY A 16 -0.30 -16.62 1.60
CA GLY A 16 -1.41 -17.06 2.44
C GLY A 16 -1.00 -17.96 3.60
N ASP A 17 -1.65 -19.12 3.68
CA ASP A 17 -1.44 -20.12 4.74
C ASP A 17 -0.01 -20.68 4.78
N ASN A 18 0.77 -20.52 3.70
CA ASN A 18 2.17 -20.96 3.63
C ASN A 18 3.15 -19.98 4.27
N VAL A 19 2.70 -18.85 4.83
CA VAL A 19 3.56 -17.83 5.46
C VAL A 19 4.55 -18.39 6.50
N ALA A 20 4.16 -19.47 7.20
CA ALA A 20 5.00 -20.13 8.19
C ALA A 20 6.31 -20.67 7.60
N GLN A 21 6.31 -21.06 6.32
CA GLN A 21 7.46 -21.65 5.61
C GLN A 21 8.48 -20.61 5.12
N HIS A 22 8.10 -19.33 5.12
CA HIS A 22 8.94 -18.25 4.62
C HIS A 22 9.85 -17.67 5.72
N ASN A 23 11.00 -17.14 5.32
CA ASN A 23 11.88 -16.31 6.14
C ASN A 23 12.02 -14.90 5.51
N VAL A 24 12.76 -14.00 6.18
CA VAL A 24 12.97 -12.62 5.74
C VAL A 24 13.55 -12.52 4.32
N SER A 25 14.47 -13.41 3.93
CA SER A 25 15.02 -13.43 2.55
C SER A 25 13.93 -13.74 1.54
N SER A 26 13.23 -14.86 1.74
CA SER A 26 12.16 -15.29 0.82
C SER A 26 10.97 -14.33 0.76
N PHE A 27 10.70 -13.59 1.85
CA PHE A 27 9.71 -12.51 1.89
C PHE A 27 10.08 -11.37 0.93
N ASN A 28 11.33 -10.88 1.03
CA ASN A 28 11.83 -9.81 0.16
C ASN A 28 11.93 -10.25 -1.30
N GLU A 29 12.47 -11.45 -1.55
CA GLU A 29 12.56 -12.01 -2.91
C GLU A 29 11.19 -12.18 -3.56
N PHE A 30 10.19 -12.63 -2.80
CA PHE A 30 8.82 -12.74 -3.29
C PHE A 30 8.27 -11.39 -3.72
N LEU A 31 8.42 -10.36 -2.88
CA LEU A 31 7.93 -9.02 -3.18
C LEU A 31 8.63 -8.43 -4.40
N GLN A 32 9.96 -8.48 -4.44
CA GLN A 32 10.72 -7.96 -5.57
C GLN A 32 10.30 -8.63 -6.88
N ARG A 33 10.17 -9.97 -6.89
CA ARG A 33 9.75 -10.73 -8.07
C ARG A 33 8.36 -10.33 -8.53
N ASN A 34 7.40 -10.19 -7.62
CA ASN A 34 6.02 -9.84 -7.98
C ASN A 34 5.90 -8.39 -8.44
N ILE A 35 6.57 -7.45 -7.77
CA ILE A 35 6.57 -6.04 -8.19
C ILE A 35 7.17 -5.94 -9.60
N ILE A 36 8.36 -6.49 -9.83
CA ILE A 36 9.03 -6.44 -11.15
C ILE A 36 8.18 -7.15 -12.23
N GLY A 37 7.66 -8.33 -11.91
CA GLY A 37 6.95 -9.17 -12.87
C GLY A 37 5.52 -8.73 -13.16
N LYS A 38 4.86 -8.01 -12.24
CA LYS A 38 3.42 -7.72 -12.32
C LYS A 38 3.07 -6.23 -12.36
N ALA A 39 3.98 -5.31 -12.02
CA ALA A 39 3.68 -3.88 -12.03
C ALA A 39 3.15 -3.37 -13.39
N TYR A 40 3.46 -4.07 -14.49
CA TYR A 40 3.08 -3.70 -15.84
C TYR A 40 1.93 -4.51 -16.46
N LEU A 41 1.30 -5.42 -15.70
CA LEU A 41 0.26 -6.32 -16.25
C LEU A 41 -1.13 -5.68 -16.37
N GLY A 42 -1.28 -4.41 -16.00
CA GLY A 42 -2.53 -3.65 -16.11
C GLY A 42 -3.17 -3.33 -14.75
N VAL A 43 -4.33 -2.67 -14.80
CA VAL A 43 -5.12 -2.29 -13.62
C VAL A 43 -5.93 -3.50 -13.14
N GLY A 44 -5.97 -3.75 -11.83
CA GLY A 44 -6.80 -4.81 -11.25
C GLY A 44 -6.04 -5.97 -10.60
N ASP A 45 -4.72 -6.03 -10.69
CA ASP A 45 -3.90 -7.08 -10.05
C ASP A 45 -3.37 -6.61 -8.68
N HIS A 46 -2.95 -7.57 -7.85
CA HIS A 46 -2.46 -7.37 -6.48
C HIS A 46 -1.35 -6.31 -6.35
N TYR A 47 -0.53 -6.15 -7.38
CA TYR A 47 0.63 -5.25 -7.39
C TYR A 47 0.44 -4.03 -8.31
N SER A 48 -0.75 -3.81 -8.87
CA SER A 48 -1.04 -2.59 -9.64
C SER A 48 -0.90 -1.35 -8.76
N ALA A 49 -0.38 -0.25 -9.34
CA ALA A 49 -0.33 1.04 -8.67
C ALA A 49 -1.75 1.57 -8.45
N GLN A 50 -2.00 2.19 -7.29
CA GLN A 50 -3.33 2.67 -6.90
C GLN A 50 -3.75 3.93 -7.67
N VAL A 51 -2.80 4.75 -8.13
CA VAL A 51 -3.03 5.90 -9.02
C VAL A 51 -3.77 5.51 -10.29
N LEU A 52 -3.62 4.27 -10.76
CA LEU A 52 -4.27 3.79 -11.98
C LEU A 52 -5.79 3.60 -11.84
N TYR A 53 -6.32 3.63 -10.61
CA TYR A 53 -7.77 3.58 -10.37
C TYR A 53 -8.42 4.96 -10.34
N MET A 54 -7.62 6.02 -10.46
CA MET A 54 -8.12 7.40 -10.39
C MET A 54 -8.50 7.90 -11.77
N ASP A 55 -9.73 8.40 -11.89
CA ASP A 55 -10.19 9.15 -13.06
C ASP A 55 -10.04 10.65 -12.75
N PRO A 56 -9.22 11.41 -13.50
CA PRO A 56 -9.00 12.83 -13.23
C PRO A 56 -10.26 13.69 -13.46
N ASP A 57 -11.24 13.20 -14.21
CA ASP A 57 -12.47 13.93 -14.52
C ASP A 57 -13.58 13.70 -13.48
N ILE A 58 -13.40 12.72 -12.59
CA ILE A 58 -14.37 12.36 -11.56
C ILE A 58 -13.82 12.70 -10.17
N PRO A 59 -14.48 13.56 -9.39
CA PRO A 59 -14.05 13.82 -8.02
C PRO A 59 -14.27 12.55 -7.18
N VAL A 60 -13.17 11.97 -6.70
CA VAL A 60 -13.17 10.81 -5.81
C VAL A 60 -12.63 11.22 -4.45
N ARG A 61 -13.39 10.93 -3.39
CA ARG A 61 -12.89 11.02 -2.02
C ARG A 61 -12.18 9.71 -1.67
N VAL A 62 -10.88 9.77 -1.45
CA VAL A 62 -10.04 8.63 -1.05
C VAL A 62 -10.00 8.57 0.47
N LEU A 63 -10.27 7.40 1.03
CA LEU A 63 -10.12 7.14 2.46
C LEU A 63 -8.87 6.31 2.74
N CYS A 64 -8.09 6.71 3.72
CA CYS A 64 -6.85 6.09 4.14
C CYS A 64 -7.11 5.04 5.23
N PHE A 65 -6.53 3.83 5.08
CA PHE A 65 -6.78 2.73 6.01
C PHE A 65 -6.36 3.03 7.45
N GLU A 66 -5.27 3.78 7.63
CA GLU A 66 -4.74 4.21 8.92
C GLU A 66 -5.67 5.17 9.69
N ASN A 67 -6.57 5.86 8.98
CA ASN A 67 -7.54 6.80 9.54
C ASN A 67 -8.99 6.35 9.28
N MET A 68 -9.18 5.10 8.84
CA MET A 68 -10.42 4.63 8.21
C MET A 68 -11.68 4.96 9.01
N THR A 69 -11.68 4.73 10.32
CA THR A 69 -12.84 5.04 11.18
C THR A 69 -13.18 6.52 11.15
N ALA A 70 -12.20 7.39 11.39
CA ALA A 70 -12.42 8.83 11.44
C ALA A 70 -12.87 9.37 10.07
N GLU A 71 -12.18 9.00 9.01
CA GLU A 71 -12.50 9.50 7.67
C GLU A 71 -13.82 8.94 7.13
N PHE A 72 -14.19 7.71 7.51
CA PHE A 72 -15.50 7.14 7.19
C PHE A 72 -16.63 7.85 7.95
N ASP A 73 -16.48 8.09 9.25
CA ASP A 73 -17.50 8.76 10.05
C ASP A 73 -17.72 10.21 9.57
N GLU A 74 -16.65 10.91 9.20
CA GLU A 74 -16.72 12.22 8.55
C GLU A 74 -17.46 12.16 7.21
N LEU A 75 -17.19 11.13 6.39
CA LEU A 75 -17.89 10.92 5.13
C LEU A 75 -19.38 10.65 5.36
N MET A 76 -19.74 9.78 6.30
CA MET A 76 -21.15 9.49 6.58
C MET A 76 -21.90 10.72 7.11
N THR A 77 -21.22 11.54 7.92
CA THR A 77 -21.75 12.82 8.40
C THR A 77 -22.02 13.79 7.24
N GLU A 78 -21.09 13.92 6.29
CA GLU A 78 -21.25 14.76 5.09
C GLU A 78 -22.49 14.33 4.27
N TYR A 79 -22.73 13.04 4.15
CA TYR A 79 -23.86 12.49 3.41
C TYR A 79 -25.15 12.37 4.24
N GLY A 80 -25.13 12.71 5.54
CA GLY A 80 -26.28 12.58 6.44
C GLY A 80 -26.74 11.14 6.66
N LEU A 81 -25.81 10.18 6.58
CA LEU A 81 -26.06 8.75 6.76
C LEU A 81 -25.75 8.32 8.20
N ASP A 82 -26.68 7.61 8.83
CA ASP A 82 -26.49 7.00 10.15
C ASP A 82 -25.95 5.57 9.99
N VAL A 83 -24.70 5.47 9.57
CA VAL A 83 -23.97 4.21 9.38
C VAL A 83 -22.57 4.37 9.96
N SER A 84 -22.07 3.33 10.62
CA SER A 84 -20.72 3.29 11.17
C SER A 84 -20.05 1.94 10.89
N LEU A 85 -18.72 1.95 10.83
CA LEU A 85 -17.94 0.72 10.66
C LEU A 85 -18.05 -0.15 11.91
N GLN A 86 -18.58 -1.36 11.75
CA GLN A 86 -18.84 -2.28 12.87
C GLN A 86 -17.67 -3.24 13.14
N PHE A 87 -16.78 -3.43 12.17
CA PHE A 87 -15.78 -4.48 12.23
C PHE A 87 -14.48 -4.06 11.54
N ALA A 88 -13.36 -4.37 12.22
CA ALA A 88 -12.02 -4.23 11.68
C ALA A 88 -11.33 -5.60 11.71
N ASN A 89 -10.80 -6.02 10.56
CA ASN A 89 -9.99 -7.23 10.48
C ASN A 89 -8.59 -6.93 11.01
N HIS A 90 -8.26 -7.50 12.17
CA HIS A 90 -6.91 -7.45 12.73
C HIS A 90 -6.27 -8.83 12.65
N MET A 91 -5.69 -9.15 11.50
CA MET A 91 -4.88 -10.35 11.35
C MET A 91 -3.41 -10.00 11.59
N PRO A 92 -2.75 -10.60 12.59
CA PRO A 92 -1.33 -10.38 12.79
C PRO A 92 -0.54 -10.95 11.62
N HIS A 93 0.38 -10.15 11.09
CA HIS A 93 1.31 -10.55 10.05
C HIS A 93 2.61 -11.07 10.66
N LYS A 94 3.19 -12.13 10.08
CA LYS A 94 4.47 -12.69 10.51
C LYS A 94 5.63 -11.73 10.21
N PHE A 95 5.56 -11.09 9.05
CA PHE A 95 6.52 -10.07 8.63
C PHE A 95 5.89 -8.68 8.73
N SER A 96 6.75 -7.68 8.83
CA SER A 96 6.40 -6.27 8.95
C SER A 96 7.28 -5.42 8.03
N GLU A 97 7.03 -4.11 8.01
CA GLU A 97 7.86 -3.16 7.25
C GLU A 97 9.33 -3.13 7.71
N ARG A 98 9.60 -3.55 8.96
CA ARG A 98 10.96 -3.64 9.51
C ARG A 98 11.78 -4.77 8.90
N ASP A 99 11.10 -5.74 8.29
CA ASP A 99 11.72 -6.90 7.65
C ASP A 99 12.08 -6.63 6.17
N PHE A 100 11.79 -5.43 5.66
CA PHE A 100 12.20 -5.07 4.31
C PHE A 100 13.70 -4.83 4.21
N TYR A 101 14.29 -5.36 3.15
CA TYR A 101 15.63 -4.96 2.72
C TYR A 101 15.60 -3.55 2.14
N PRO A 102 16.70 -2.78 2.28
CA PRO A 102 16.82 -1.46 1.65
C PRO A 102 16.51 -1.47 0.15
N SER A 103 16.92 -2.52 -0.56
CA SER A 103 16.63 -2.70 -1.99
C SER A 103 15.13 -2.89 -2.27
N THR A 104 14.42 -3.64 -1.42
CA THR A 104 12.96 -3.80 -1.52
C THR A 104 12.25 -2.48 -1.28
N ILE A 105 12.68 -1.70 -0.27
CA ILE A 105 12.14 -0.37 0.01
C ILE A 105 12.33 0.56 -1.19
N ALA A 106 13.53 0.57 -1.77
CA ALA A 106 13.85 1.39 -2.94
C ALA A 106 12.94 1.03 -4.13
N LEU A 107 12.81 -0.28 -4.43
CA LEU A 107 11.95 -0.77 -5.49
C LEU A 107 10.47 -0.36 -5.30
N ILE A 108 9.94 -0.49 -4.08
CA ILE A 108 8.56 -0.09 -3.77
C ILE A 108 8.39 1.42 -3.99
N ARG A 109 9.31 2.24 -3.48
CA ARG A 109 9.23 3.71 -3.63
C ARG A 109 9.31 4.15 -5.09
N GLU A 110 10.18 3.52 -5.86
CA GLU A 110 10.33 3.82 -7.28
C GLU A 110 9.08 3.40 -8.06
N THR A 111 8.61 2.16 -7.86
CA THR A 111 7.48 1.62 -8.62
C THR A 111 6.16 2.35 -8.33
N TYR A 112 5.95 2.78 -7.08
CA TYR A 112 4.69 3.39 -6.63
C TYR A 112 4.84 4.88 -6.32
N ALA A 113 5.84 5.57 -6.88
CA ALA A 113 6.14 6.98 -6.57
C ALA A 113 4.93 7.92 -6.74
N ASP A 114 4.12 7.67 -7.77
CA ASP A 114 2.91 8.44 -8.04
C ASP A 114 1.81 8.20 -6.99
N ASP A 115 1.68 6.97 -6.47
CA ASP A 115 0.77 6.67 -5.36
C ASP A 115 1.17 7.49 -4.13
N PHE A 116 2.47 7.51 -3.79
CA PHE A 116 2.95 8.28 -2.64
C PHE A 116 2.65 9.77 -2.81
N THR A 117 2.88 10.31 -4.01
CA THR A 117 2.64 11.72 -4.29
C THR A 117 1.15 12.07 -4.27
N LEU A 118 0.33 11.28 -4.97
CA LEU A 118 -1.10 11.54 -5.11
C LEU A 118 -1.86 11.44 -3.78
N PHE A 119 -1.50 10.47 -2.94
CA PHE A 119 -2.17 10.24 -1.65
C PHE A 119 -1.45 10.93 -0.48
N GLY A 120 -0.49 11.82 -0.74
CA GLY A 120 0.15 12.65 0.28
C GLY A 120 1.07 11.90 1.26
N TYR A 121 1.55 10.71 0.88
CA TYR A 121 2.49 9.96 1.69
C TYR A 121 3.93 10.46 1.53
N PRO A 122 4.78 10.35 2.58
CA PRO A 122 6.19 10.72 2.47
C PRO A 122 6.89 9.88 1.41
N THR A 123 7.43 10.54 0.38
CA THR A 123 8.16 9.87 -0.72
C THR A 123 9.53 9.35 -0.28
N GLY A 124 10.03 9.75 0.90
CA GLY A 124 11.34 9.36 1.42
C GLY A 124 12.53 9.85 0.58
N ILE A 125 12.26 10.53 -0.54
CA ILE A 125 13.17 11.41 -1.25
C ILE A 125 13.06 12.75 -0.53
N ALA A 126 13.79 12.91 0.57
CA ALA A 126 14.09 14.26 1.01
C ALA A 126 14.76 14.95 -0.19
N ASN A 127 14.13 15.97 -0.75
CA ASN A 127 14.80 16.87 -1.67
C ASN A 127 16.02 17.44 -0.95
N THR A 128 17.19 16.84 -1.15
CA THR A 128 18.48 17.49 -0.93
C THR A 128 18.67 18.52 -2.03
N MET A 129 17.81 19.55 -2.05
CA MET A 129 18.01 20.80 -2.77
C MET A 129 17.30 21.92 -2.00
N LYS A 130 17.96 22.36 -0.93
CA LYS A 130 17.90 23.68 -0.25
C LYS A 130 19.09 23.65 0.74
N GLU A 131 20.12 24.50 0.71
CA GLU A 131 20.37 25.80 0.10
C GLU A 131 21.88 25.91 -0.22
N GLY A 132 22.21 26.39 -1.41
CA GLY A 132 23.50 27.03 -1.64
C GLY A 132 23.36 28.49 -1.20
N GLY A 133 24.11 28.86 -0.16
CA GLY A 133 24.36 30.26 0.21
C GLY A 133 25.46 30.89 -0.64
#